data_AF-A0A416CFT2-F1
#
_entry.id   AF-A0A416CFT2-F1
#
_cell.length_a   1.000
_cell.length_b   1.000
_cell.length_c   1.000
_cell.angle_alpha   90.00
_cell.angle_beta   90.00
_cell.angle_gamma   90.00
#
_symmetry.space_group_name_H-M   'P 1'
#
loop_
_entity.id
_entity.type
_entity.pdbx_description
1 polymer ?
#
loop_
_entity_poly.entity_id
_entity_poly.type
_entity_poly.pdbx_seq_one_letter_code
_entity_poly.pdbx_strand_id
1 'polypeptide(L)'
;MAWWFKSVCTICGQCSFSDETNPCEICGGQCKKMSIIQSYKTSHLGGQERNFYVEKNIINHKIATQYLLAREDYFRKKEEERKNAKEKIEQEKVLAYQNQYLKFLSEAQSQNIPNARAESIASYAMQHEMYSLPHCPSCGSVDVSKIGTGTKIAKTAAFGIVGAMSDVGKIWKCNKCGNKW
;
A
#
# COMPACT_ATOMS: atom_id res chain seq x y z
N MET A 1 18.60 3.96 -15.52
CA MET A 1 18.15 2.97 -16.52
C MET A 1 17.68 3.73 -17.76
N ALA A 2 18.23 3.46 -18.94
CA ALA A 2 17.74 4.05 -20.18
C ALA A 2 16.36 3.44 -20.50
N TRP A 3 15.33 4.26 -20.54
CA TRP A 3 13.94 3.89 -20.85
C TRP A 3 13.74 3.76 -22.36
N TRP A 4 14.50 2.88 -23.02
CA TRP A 4 14.37 2.66 -24.46
C TRP A 4 13.96 1.22 -24.76
N PHE A 5 13.07 1.04 -25.74
CA PHE A 5 12.69 -0.27 -26.24
C PHE A 5 13.92 -1.01 -26.76
N LYS A 6 14.06 -2.29 -26.44
CA LYS A 6 15.25 -3.08 -26.76
C LYS A 6 14.97 -4.16 -27.79
N SER A 7 13.73 -4.60 -27.90
CA SER A 7 13.31 -5.63 -28.85
C SER A 7 11.96 -5.29 -29.49
N VAL A 8 11.68 -5.98 -30.59
CA VAL A 8 10.47 -5.81 -31.39
C VAL A 8 10.01 -7.16 -31.93
N CYS A 9 8.71 -7.44 -31.84
CA CYS A 9 8.12 -8.62 -32.44
C CYS A 9 8.15 -8.53 -33.97
N THR A 10 8.60 -9.58 -34.65
CA THR A 10 8.70 -9.62 -36.11
C THR A 10 7.38 -9.85 -36.82
N ILE A 11 6.31 -10.20 -36.09
CA ILE A 11 4.97 -10.44 -36.66
C ILE A 11 4.04 -9.28 -36.34
N CYS A 12 3.80 -9.06 -35.06
CA CYS A 12 2.83 -8.06 -34.65
C CYS A 12 3.45 -6.68 -34.58
N GLY A 13 4.79 -6.52 -34.57
CA GLY A 13 5.54 -5.25 -34.44
C GLY A 13 5.63 -4.65 -33.03
N GLN A 14 5.15 -5.36 -32.00
CA GLN A 14 5.15 -4.86 -30.63
C GLN A 14 6.57 -4.63 -30.12
N CYS A 15 6.84 -3.46 -29.57
CA CYS A 15 8.14 -3.12 -28.97
C CYS A 15 8.15 -3.47 -27.46
N SER A 16 9.28 -3.97 -26.96
CA SER A 16 9.46 -4.34 -25.55
C SER A 16 10.73 -3.71 -24.99
N PHE A 17 10.73 -3.42 -23.69
CA PHE A 17 11.89 -2.94 -22.94
C PHE A 17 12.85 -4.08 -22.53
N SER A 18 12.46 -5.34 -22.77
CA SER A 18 13.30 -6.51 -22.49
C SER A 18 14.29 -6.76 -23.62
N ASP A 19 15.53 -7.10 -23.25
CA ASP A 19 16.55 -7.64 -24.17
C ASP A 19 16.25 -9.10 -24.56
N GLU A 20 15.32 -9.75 -23.87
CA GLU A 20 14.94 -11.13 -24.14
C GLU A 20 14.20 -11.23 -25.47
N THR A 21 14.62 -12.19 -26.30
CA THR A 21 13.96 -12.54 -27.56
C THR A 21 12.87 -13.58 -27.36
N ASN A 22 12.24 -13.60 -26.18
CA ASN A 22 11.13 -14.47 -25.85
C ASN A 22 9.98 -14.28 -26.85
N PRO A 23 9.14 -15.31 -27.07
CA PRO A 23 7.94 -15.18 -27.88
C PRO A 23 7.09 -14.00 -27.42
N CYS A 24 6.54 -13.25 -28.37
CA CYS A 24 5.73 -12.08 -28.09
C CYS A 24 4.49 -12.46 -27.27
N GLU A 25 4.26 -11.82 -26.13
CA GLU A 25 3.11 -12.09 -25.27
C GLU A 25 1.74 -11.80 -25.92
N ILE A 26 1.73 -11.06 -27.03
CA ILE A 26 0.50 -10.65 -27.73
C ILE A 26 0.13 -11.64 -28.83
N CYS A 27 1.10 -12.13 -29.60
CA CYS A 27 0.84 -12.97 -30.78
C CYS A 27 1.64 -14.28 -30.84
N GLY A 28 2.52 -14.54 -29.87
CA GLY A 28 3.43 -15.69 -29.86
C GLY A 28 4.59 -15.62 -30.87
N GLY A 29 4.67 -14.55 -31.67
CA GLY A 29 5.70 -14.40 -32.70
C GLY A 29 7.10 -14.15 -32.14
N GLN A 30 8.12 -14.45 -32.92
CA GLN A 30 9.52 -14.23 -32.53
C GLN A 30 9.82 -12.74 -32.30
N CYS A 31 10.53 -12.41 -31.23
CA CYS A 31 11.06 -11.07 -31.02
C CYS A 31 12.51 -11.01 -31.47
N LYS A 32 12.90 -9.89 -32.08
CA LYS A 32 14.30 -9.61 -32.40
C LYS A 32 14.80 -8.40 -31.64
N LYS A 33 16.08 -8.42 -31.29
CA LYS A 33 16.77 -7.29 -30.67
C LYS A 33 16.92 -6.15 -31.66
N MET A 34 16.72 -4.93 -31.19
CA MET A 34 16.93 -3.71 -31.98
C MET A 34 18.36 -3.19 -31.80
N SER A 35 18.88 -2.51 -32.83
CA SER A 35 20.11 -1.74 -32.69
C SER A 35 19.88 -0.53 -31.77
N ILE A 36 20.96 0.06 -31.27
CA ILE A 36 20.90 1.25 -30.39
C ILE A 36 20.15 2.40 -31.08
N ILE A 37 20.39 2.61 -32.38
CA ILE A 37 19.74 3.67 -33.17
C ILE A 37 18.24 3.40 -33.31
N GLN A 38 17.85 2.16 -33.60
CA GLN A 38 16.45 1.76 -33.71
C GLN A 38 15.74 1.89 -32.36
N SER A 39 16.39 1.44 -31.28
CA SER A 39 15.92 1.53 -29.90
C SER A 39 15.61 2.98 -29.51
N TYR A 40 16.58 3.87 -29.71
CA TYR A 40 16.43 5.30 -29.45
C TYR A 40 15.27 5.88 -30.26
N LYS A 41 15.27 5.72 -31.58
CA LYS A 41 14.28 6.34 -32.46
C LYS A 41 12.86 5.84 -32.17
N THR A 42 12.68 4.54 -31.99
CA THR A 42 11.37 3.94 -31.70
C THR A 42 10.80 4.41 -30.36
N SER A 43 11.65 4.66 -29.37
CA SER A 43 11.24 5.13 -28.03
C SER A 43 10.78 6.58 -28.02
N HIS A 44 11.25 7.40 -28.96
CA HIS A 44 10.85 8.80 -29.10
C HIS A 44 9.68 9.01 -30.07
N LEU A 45 9.21 7.94 -30.73
CA LEU A 45 8.02 7.99 -31.60
C LEU A 45 6.78 7.50 -30.84
N GLY A 46 5.63 8.13 -31.09
CA GLY A 46 4.34 7.74 -30.50
C GLY A 46 3.44 7.02 -31.50
N GLY A 47 2.53 6.17 -30.99
CA GLY A 47 1.38 5.62 -31.72
C GLY A 47 1.66 5.17 -33.16
N GLN A 48 1.00 5.84 -34.11
CA GLN A 48 1.06 5.51 -35.54
C GLN A 48 2.44 5.76 -36.16
N GLU A 49 3.15 6.83 -35.77
CA GLU A 49 4.48 7.15 -36.30
C GLU A 49 5.50 6.06 -35.94
N ARG A 50 5.39 5.53 -34.71
CA ARG A 50 6.20 4.39 -34.28
C ARG A 50 5.90 3.16 -35.13
N ASN A 51 4.63 2.84 -35.34
CA ASN A 51 4.24 1.69 -36.16
C ASN A 51 4.80 1.83 -37.58
N PHE A 52 4.65 2.99 -38.21
CA PHE A 52 5.18 3.26 -39.54
C PHE A 52 6.71 3.11 -39.61
N TYR A 53 7.42 3.60 -38.60
CA TYR A 53 8.87 3.42 -38.51
C TYR A 53 9.25 1.95 -38.40
N VAL A 54 8.57 1.18 -37.54
CA VAL A 54 8.79 -0.25 -37.34
C VAL A 54 8.54 -1.03 -38.64
N GLU A 55 7.41 -0.79 -39.30
CA GLU A 55 7.05 -1.42 -40.58
C GLU A 55 8.14 -1.23 -41.64
N LYS A 56 8.63 0.00 -41.80
CA LYS A 56 9.59 0.33 -42.86
C LYS A 56 11.04 0.01 -42.54
N ASN A 57 11.48 0.24 -41.31
CA ASN A 57 12.91 0.25 -40.97
C ASN A 57 13.36 -0.97 -40.16
N ILE A 58 12.40 -1.78 -39.68
CA ILE A 58 12.69 -2.88 -38.77
C ILE A 58 12.13 -4.18 -39.32
N ILE A 59 10.81 -4.35 -39.42
CA ILE A 59 10.19 -5.64 -39.79
C ILE A 59 9.99 -5.81 -41.29
N ASN A 60 10.01 -4.73 -42.06
CA ASN A 60 9.89 -4.70 -43.52
C ASN A 60 8.59 -5.34 -44.06
N HIS A 61 7.49 -5.21 -43.32
CA HIS A 61 6.15 -5.54 -43.78
C HIS A 61 5.12 -4.69 -43.04
N LYS A 62 3.91 -4.61 -43.59
CA LYS A 62 2.79 -3.94 -42.90
C LYS A 62 2.27 -4.80 -41.76
N ILE A 63 1.95 -4.18 -40.63
CA ILE A 63 1.32 -4.84 -39.49
C ILE A 63 -0.16 -5.00 -39.82
N ALA A 64 -0.66 -6.23 -39.79
CA ALA A 64 -2.09 -6.49 -40.02
C ALA A 64 -2.95 -5.85 -38.93
N THR A 65 -4.11 -5.30 -39.30
CA THR A 65 -5.04 -4.61 -38.38
C THR A 65 -5.40 -5.46 -37.16
N GLN A 66 -5.58 -6.78 -37.34
CA GLN A 66 -5.86 -7.71 -36.25
C GLN A 66 -4.80 -7.66 -35.13
N TYR A 67 -3.53 -7.44 -35.48
CA TYR A 67 -2.44 -7.36 -34.51
C TYR A 67 -2.39 -5.99 -33.82
N LEU A 68 -2.84 -4.92 -34.48
CA LEU A 68 -2.99 -3.62 -33.83
C LEU A 68 -4.07 -3.69 -32.75
N LEU A 69 -5.22 -4.25 -33.08
CA LEU A 69 -6.32 -4.48 -32.13
C LEU A 69 -5.89 -5.41 -30.99
N ALA A 70 -5.20 -6.51 -31.30
CA ALA A 70 -4.72 -7.44 -30.27
C ALA A 70 -3.75 -6.77 -29.29
N ARG A 71 -2.91 -5.82 -29.75
CA ARG A 71 -2.03 -5.06 -28.85
C ARG A 71 -2.83 -4.14 -27.93
N GLU A 72 -3.80 -3.41 -28.47
CA GLU A 72 -4.66 -2.52 -27.68
C GLU A 72 -5.43 -3.30 -26.62
N ASP A 73 -6.01 -4.45 -26.99
CA ASP A 73 -6.70 -5.35 -26.07
C ASP A 73 -5.77 -5.91 -24.98
N TYR A 74 -4.54 -6.30 -25.33
CA TYR A 74 -3.55 -6.75 -24.37
C TYR A 74 -3.22 -5.66 -23.35
N PHE A 75 -2.95 -4.43 -23.80
CA PHE A 75 -2.64 -3.33 -22.90
C PHE A 75 -3.82 -2.94 -22.01
N ARG A 76 -5.05 -2.93 -22.56
CA ARG A 76 -6.28 -2.68 -21.81
C ARG A 76 -6.47 -3.73 -20.70
N LYS A 77 -6.33 -5.02 -21.01
CA LYS A 77 -6.39 -6.10 -20.02
C LYS A 77 -5.32 -5.95 -18.94
N LYS A 78 -4.08 -5.64 -19.32
CA LYS A 78 -2.99 -5.39 -18.37
C LYS A 78 -3.25 -4.17 -17.48
N GLU A 79 -3.89 -3.13 -17.98
CA GLU A 79 -4.31 -1.97 -17.19
C GLU A 79 -5.41 -2.33 -16.18
N GLU A 80 -6.41 -3.09 -16.63
CA GLU A 80 -7.49 -3.59 -15.79
C GLU A 80 -6.97 -4.52 -14.69
N GLU A 81 -6.08 -5.47 -15.01
CA GLU A 81 -5.37 -6.31 -14.03
C GLU A 81 -4.66 -5.48 -12.97
N ARG A 82 -3.94 -4.43 -13.38
CA ARG A 82 -3.24 -3.53 -12.45
C ARG A 82 -4.21 -2.74 -11.57
N LYS A 83 -5.34 -2.31 -12.12
CA LYS A 83 -6.38 -1.59 -11.38
C LYS A 83 -7.04 -2.52 -10.34
N ASN A 84 -7.45 -3.71 -10.78
CA ASN A 84 -8.05 -4.73 -9.91
C ASN A 84 -7.09 -5.17 -8.81
N ALA A 85 -5.79 -5.33 -9.11
CA ALA A 85 -4.78 -5.63 -8.11
C ALA A 85 -4.64 -4.52 -7.06
N LYS A 86 -4.68 -3.23 -7.48
CA LYS A 86 -4.66 -2.10 -6.55
C LYS A 86 -5.92 -2.05 -5.68
N GLU A 87 -7.10 -2.28 -6.27
CA GLU A 87 -8.36 -2.35 -5.54
C GLU A 87 -8.36 -3.47 -4.51
N LYS A 88 -7.84 -4.66 -4.87
CA LYS A 88 -7.69 -5.78 -3.95
C LYS A 88 -6.77 -5.45 -2.76
N ILE A 89 -5.61 -4.83 -3.04
CA ILE A 89 -4.69 -4.39 -1.98
C ILE A 89 -5.37 -3.39 -1.04
N GLU A 90 -6.17 -2.46 -1.57
CA GLU A 90 -6.88 -1.47 -0.76
C GLU A 90 -7.97 -2.14 0.10
N GLN A 91 -8.73 -3.08 -0.47
CA GLN A 91 -9.70 -3.88 0.27
C GLN A 91 -9.06 -4.67 1.40
N GLU A 92 -7.90 -5.30 1.16
CA GLU A 92 -7.14 -6.04 2.18
C GLU A 92 -6.70 -5.13 3.33
N LYS A 93 -6.28 -3.89 3.05
CA LYS A 93 -5.93 -2.91 4.10
C LYS A 93 -7.14 -2.49 4.92
N VAL A 94 -8.27 -2.20 4.27
CA VAL A 94 -9.51 -1.83 4.97
C VAL A 94 -9.98 -2.99 5.85
N LEU A 95 -9.93 -4.22 5.34
CA LEU A 95 -10.28 -5.41 6.10
C LEU A 95 -9.34 -5.63 7.28
N ALA A 96 -8.03 -5.44 7.09
CA ALA A 96 -7.05 -5.54 8.18
C ALA A 96 -7.32 -4.51 9.28
N TYR A 97 -7.60 -3.26 8.90
CA TYR A 97 -7.99 -2.19 9.83
C TYR A 97 -9.25 -2.54 10.61
N GLN A 98 -10.30 -3.02 9.93
CA GLN A 98 -11.55 -3.44 10.55
C GLN A 98 -11.34 -4.60 11.53
N ASN A 99 -10.58 -5.63 11.12
CA ASN A 99 -10.29 -6.77 11.97
C ASN A 99 -9.49 -6.36 13.22
N GLN A 100 -8.52 -5.47 13.08
CA GLN A 100 -7.75 -4.95 14.22
C GLN A 100 -8.62 -4.14 15.18
N TYR A 101 -9.48 -3.26 14.65
CA TYR A 101 -10.44 -2.52 15.47
C TYR A 101 -11.39 -3.45 16.23
N LEU A 102 -11.97 -4.45 15.55
CA LEU A 102 -12.87 -5.43 16.16
C LEU A 102 -12.18 -6.28 17.22
N LYS A 103 -10.91 -6.61 17.03
CA LYS A 103 -10.09 -7.29 18.04
C LYS A 103 -10.00 -6.47 19.33
N PHE A 104 -9.70 -5.18 19.24
CA PHE A 104 -9.64 -4.30 20.43
C PHE A 104 -11.01 -4.11 21.09
N LEU A 105 -12.06 -3.95 20.28
CA LEU A 105 -13.42 -3.80 20.78
C LEU A 105 -13.85 -5.04 21.58
N SER A 106 -13.69 -6.22 21.00
CA SER A 106 -14.07 -7.50 21.62
C SER A 106 -13.25 -7.81 22.87
N GLU A 107 -11.95 -7.49 22.88
CA GLU A 107 -11.08 -7.62 24.05
C GLU A 107 -11.58 -6.76 25.22
N ALA A 108 -11.90 -5.49 24.98
CA ALA A 108 -12.46 -4.62 26.01
C ALA A 108 -13.83 -5.10 26.50
N GLN A 109 -14.73 -5.50 25.58
CA GLN A 109 -16.06 -6.02 25.92
C GLN A 109 -15.98 -7.31 26.75
N SER A 110 -15.01 -8.19 26.48
CA SER A 110 -14.81 -9.43 27.25
C SER A 110 -14.51 -9.17 28.73
N GLN A 111 -14.03 -7.97 29.08
CA GLN A 111 -13.80 -7.52 30.45
C GLN A 111 -15.00 -6.79 31.06
N ASN A 112 -16.18 -6.89 30.44
CA ASN A 112 -17.43 -6.20 30.82
C ASN A 112 -17.32 -4.67 30.78
N ILE A 113 -16.46 -4.12 29.92
CA ILE A 113 -16.37 -2.67 29.69
C ILE A 113 -17.58 -2.24 28.85
N PRO A 114 -18.32 -1.17 29.24
CA PRO A 114 -19.45 -0.68 28.45
C PRO A 114 -19.06 -0.33 27.01
N ASN A 115 -19.95 -0.59 26.04
CA ASN A 115 -19.67 -0.41 24.61
C ASN A 115 -19.08 0.97 24.27
N ALA A 116 -19.68 2.06 24.77
CA ALA A 116 -19.17 3.41 24.52
C ALA A 116 -17.71 3.60 24.98
N ARG A 117 -17.33 2.95 26.09
CA ARG A 117 -15.96 2.96 26.60
C ARG A 117 -15.06 2.06 25.77
N ALA A 118 -15.51 0.86 25.40
CA ALA A 118 -14.78 -0.07 24.54
C ALA A 118 -14.46 0.55 23.16
N GLU A 119 -15.41 1.24 22.55
CA GLU A 119 -15.22 1.97 21.29
C GLU A 119 -14.17 3.07 21.42
N SER A 120 -14.16 3.81 22.54
CA SER A 120 -13.15 4.84 22.80
C SER A 120 -11.74 4.25 22.95
N ILE A 121 -11.62 3.07 23.58
CA ILE A 121 -10.35 2.35 23.75
C ILE A 121 -9.86 1.84 22.40
N ALA A 122 -10.72 1.19 21.61
CA ALA A 122 -10.38 0.66 20.29
C ALA A 122 -9.98 1.78 19.32
N SER A 123 -10.74 2.88 19.29
CA SER A 123 -10.45 4.04 18.42
C SER A 123 -9.13 4.71 18.79
N TYR A 124 -8.86 4.87 20.10
CA TYR A 124 -7.58 5.39 20.58
C TYR A 124 -6.40 4.50 20.15
N ALA A 125 -6.56 3.18 20.31
CA ALA A 125 -5.54 2.21 19.91
C ALA A 125 -5.28 2.25 18.40
N MET A 126 -6.33 2.38 17.57
CA MET A 126 -6.19 2.54 16.12
C MET A 126 -5.49 3.86 15.74
N GLN A 127 -5.87 4.99 16.36
CA GLN A 127 -5.28 6.30 16.08
C GLN A 127 -3.79 6.37 16.41
N HIS A 128 -3.34 5.59 17.40
CA HIS A 128 -1.95 5.53 17.83
C HIS A 128 -1.21 4.29 17.33
N GLU A 129 -1.76 3.60 16.32
CA GLU A 129 -1.14 2.44 15.66
C GLU A 129 -0.66 1.36 16.67
N MET A 130 -1.44 1.16 17.73
CA MET A 130 -1.10 0.19 18.76
C MET A 130 -1.30 -1.23 18.21
N TYR A 131 -0.32 -2.12 18.45
CA TYR A 131 -0.44 -3.53 18.10
C TYR A 131 -1.30 -4.33 19.09
N SER A 132 -1.39 -3.86 20.34
CA SER A 132 -2.14 -4.49 21.43
C SER A 132 -2.64 -3.46 22.43
N LEU A 133 -3.74 -3.74 23.11
CA LEU A 133 -4.20 -2.88 24.20
C LEU A 133 -3.25 -2.94 25.40
N PRO A 134 -2.98 -1.80 26.05
CA PRO A 134 -2.18 -1.75 27.27
C PRO A 134 -2.96 -2.34 28.43
N HIS A 135 -2.38 -3.34 29.08
CA HIS A 135 -2.98 -3.99 30.24
C HIS A 135 -2.43 -3.40 31.54
N CYS A 136 -3.31 -3.25 32.53
CA CYS A 136 -2.87 -2.89 33.87
C CYS A 136 -2.05 -4.02 34.51
N PRO A 137 -0.80 -3.78 34.94
CA PRO A 137 0.03 -4.83 35.55
C PRO A 137 -0.52 -5.36 36.87
N SER A 138 -1.40 -4.60 37.55
CA SER A 138 -1.95 -4.98 38.86
C SER A 138 -3.25 -5.77 38.76
N CYS A 139 -4.07 -5.58 37.73
CA CYS A 139 -5.39 -6.20 37.64
C CYS A 139 -5.77 -6.70 36.24
N GLY A 140 -4.87 -6.60 35.26
CA GLY A 140 -5.09 -7.03 33.87
C GLY A 140 -6.07 -6.18 33.06
N SER A 141 -6.68 -5.15 33.65
CA SER A 141 -7.69 -4.32 32.99
C SER A 141 -7.13 -3.57 31.78
N VAL A 142 -7.84 -3.61 30.65
CA VAL A 142 -7.55 -2.76 29.47
C VAL A 142 -8.22 -1.38 29.55
N ASP A 143 -9.12 -1.17 30.51
CA ASP A 143 -9.67 0.16 30.79
C ASP A 143 -8.62 1.06 31.46
N VAL A 144 -7.85 1.72 30.62
CA VAL A 144 -6.77 2.61 31.02
C VAL A 144 -6.89 3.94 30.28
N SER A 145 -6.37 4.99 30.91
CA SER A 145 -6.36 6.34 30.35
C SER A 145 -4.93 6.85 30.36
N LYS A 146 -4.52 7.49 29.26
CA LYS A 146 -3.21 8.14 29.20
C LYS A 146 -3.19 9.32 30.17
N ILE A 147 -2.14 9.41 30.97
CA ILE A 147 -1.92 10.54 31.88
C ILE A 147 -1.46 11.72 31.03
N GLY A 148 -2.40 12.62 30.71
CA GLY A 148 -2.11 13.81 29.91
C GLY A 148 -1.16 14.78 30.63
N THR A 149 -0.45 15.58 29.83
CA THR A 149 0.47 16.62 30.31
C THR A 149 -0.22 17.62 31.24
N GLY A 150 -1.50 17.94 30.99
CA GLY A 150 -2.29 18.84 31.84
C GLY A 150 -2.54 18.33 33.26
N THR A 151 -2.73 17.02 33.46
CA THR A 151 -2.87 16.42 34.79
C THR A 151 -1.55 16.48 35.57
N LYS A 152 -0.41 16.38 34.87
CA LYS A 152 0.92 16.55 35.47
C LYS A 152 1.13 18.02 35.90
N ILE A 153 0.82 18.97 35.02
CA ILE A 153 0.94 20.41 35.29
C ILE A 153 0.03 20.86 36.45
N ALA A 154 -1.24 20.43 36.45
CA ALA A 154 -2.19 20.78 37.51
C ALA A 154 -1.74 20.30 38.90
N LYS A 155 -1.13 19.12 38.99
CA LYS A 155 -0.58 18.59 40.25
C LYS A 155 0.70 19.30 40.68
N THR A 156 1.57 19.65 39.74
CA THR A 156 2.73 20.50 40.02
C THR A 156 2.29 21.86 40.56
N ALA A 157 1.23 22.44 40.01
CA ALA A 157 0.67 23.71 40.48
C ALA A 157 0.04 23.59 41.87
N ALA A 158 -0.64 22.48 42.18
CA ALA A 158 -1.31 22.29 43.47
C ALA A 158 -0.38 21.83 44.62
N PHE A 159 0.68 21.07 44.32
CA PHE A 159 1.51 20.39 45.33
C PHE A 159 3.03 20.57 45.11
N GLY A 160 3.44 21.48 44.24
CA GLY A 160 4.85 21.72 43.91
C GLY A 160 5.53 20.51 43.25
N ILE A 161 6.88 20.50 43.30
CA ILE A 161 7.73 19.47 42.67
C ILE A 161 7.42 18.07 43.23
N VAL A 162 7.05 17.96 44.51
CA VAL A 162 6.72 16.69 45.18
C VAL A 162 5.45 16.05 44.61
N GLY A 163 4.46 16.85 44.20
CA GLY A 163 3.24 16.36 43.53
C GLY A 163 3.50 15.75 42.15
N ALA A 164 4.52 16.26 41.44
CA ALA A 164 4.92 15.77 40.13
C ALA A 164 5.67 14.43 40.20
N MET A 165 6.45 14.19 41.26
CA MET A 165 7.32 13.01 41.41
C MET A 165 6.57 11.68 41.41
N SER A 166 5.32 11.64 41.92
CA SER A 166 4.51 10.41 41.97
C SER A 166 4.15 9.83 40.58
N ASP A 167 4.14 10.70 39.56
CA ASP A 167 3.73 10.42 38.18
C ASP A 167 4.89 10.61 37.16
N VAL A 168 6.14 10.78 37.64
CA VAL A 168 7.35 10.84 36.80
C VAL A 168 7.54 9.50 36.09
N GLY A 169 7.71 9.55 34.77
CA GLY A 169 7.89 8.36 33.92
C GLY A 169 6.60 7.59 33.58
N LYS A 170 5.51 7.78 34.33
CA LYS A 170 4.25 7.04 34.13
C LYS A 170 3.41 7.66 33.02
N ILE A 171 2.85 6.80 32.18
CA ILE A 171 2.13 7.17 30.95
C ILE A 171 0.65 6.79 31.06
N TRP A 172 0.31 5.77 31.83
CA TRP A 172 -1.01 5.17 31.92
C TRP A 172 -1.55 5.18 33.34
N LYS A 173 -2.88 5.30 33.45
CA LYS A 173 -3.66 5.12 34.68
C LYS A 173 -4.77 4.11 34.42
N CYS A 174 -4.88 3.09 35.26
CA CYS A 174 -6.01 2.16 35.22
C CYS A 174 -7.25 2.80 35.85
N ASN A 175 -8.39 2.74 35.17
CA ASN A 175 -9.65 3.26 35.71
C ASN A 175 -10.34 2.27 36.65
N LYS A 176 -10.01 0.97 36.57
CA LYS A 176 -10.53 -0.08 37.45
C LYS A 176 -9.90 -0.07 38.85
N CYS A 177 -8.56 -0.06 38.94
CA CYS A 177 -7.84 -0.16 40.21
C CYS A 177 -7.06 1.10 40.61
N GLY A 178 -6.98 2.11 39.74
CA GLY A 178 -6.27 3.36 40.00
C GLY A 178 -4.74 3.30 39.87
N ASN A 179 -4.14 2.11 39.66
CA ASN A 179 -2.69 1.99 39.50
C ASN A 179 -2.20 2.78 38.27
N LYS A 180 -0.98 3.31 38.36
CA LYS A 180 -0.33 4.10 37.31
C LYS A 180 1.04 3.53 36.97
N TRP A 181 1.35 3.42 35.68
CA TRP A 181 2.61 2.90 35.15
C TRP A 181 3.01 3.60 33.85
#